data_AF-A0A183U7E3-F1
#
_entry.id   AF-A0A183U7E3-F1
#
_cell.length_a   1.000
_cell.length_b   1.000
_cell.length_c   1.000
_cell.angle_alpha   90.00
_cell.angle_beta   90.00
_cell.angle_gamma   90.00
#
_symmetry.space_group_name_H-M   'P 1'
#
loop_
_entity.id
_entity.type
_entity.pdbx_description
1 polymer ?
#
loop_
_entity_poly.entity_id
_entity_poly.type
_entity_poly.pdbx_seq_one_letter_code
_entity_poly.pdbx_strand_id
1 'polypeptide(L)'
;LNRMRRNMRKTEGTSDLDILFTVSRGDSRGYYRPNFIRQRLEQNIVELADDTGLQIISLTTEVCRRDVCVKGECRDRLYLDDAAYVRYNINDESFYAPRHTRTFECICREGFGGKRCDVPIDKCSKEQCTRDEVIRK
;
A
#
# COMPACT_ATOMS: atom_id res chain seq x y z
N LEU A 1 -5.39 5.36 -43.31
CA LEU A 1 -5.83 6.45 -42.41
C LEU A 1 -6.78 5.87 -41.37
N ASN A 2 -6.29 5.50 -40.19
CA ASN A 2 -7.15 5.25 -39.02
C ASN A 2 -6.35 5.55 -37.75
N ARG A 3 -6.37 6.83 -37.37
CA ARG A 3 -5.70 7.35 -36.18
C ARG A 3 -6.64 7.11 -35.00
N MET A 4 -6.48 5.97 -34.31
CA MET A 4 -7.15 5.74 -33.03
C MET A 4 -6.70 6.83 -32.05
N ARG A 5 -7.55 7.84 -31.85
CA ARG A 5 -7.45 8.79 -30.73
C ARG A 5 -7.68 7.98 -29.45
N ARG A 6 -6.59 7.47 -28.86
CA ARG A 6 -6.61 7.07 -27.45
C ARG A 6 -6.82 8.35 -26.64
N ASN A 7 -8.00 8.49 -26.05
CA ASN A 7 -8.30 9.52 -25.06
C ASN A 7 -7.37 9.28 -23.87
N MET A 8 -6.19 9.89 -23.92
CA MET A 8 -5.30 10.02 -22.76
C MET A 8 -6.04 10.96 -21.81
N ARG A 9 -6.81 10.37 -20.87
CA ARG A 9 -7.35 11.11 -19.74
C ARG A 9 -6.14 11.80 -19.11
N LYS A 10 -6.11 13.12 -19.21
CA LYS A 10 -5.15 13.98 -18.55
C LYS A 10 -5.42 13.79 -17.06
N THR A 11 -4.72 12.86 -16.42
CA THR A 11 -4.78 12.73 -14.97
C THR A 11 -4.29 14.07 -14.44
N GLU A 12 -5.17 14.83 -13.78
CA GLU A 12 -4.82 16.08 -13.13
C GLU A 12 -3.63 15.79 -12.22
N GLY A 13 -2.48 16.33 -12.61
CA GLY A 13 -1.24 16.09 -11.91
C GLY A 13 -1.32 16.76 -10.56
N THR A 14 -1.38 15.97 -9.50
CA THR A 14 -0.67 16.36 -8.29
C THR A 14 0.79 16.59 -8.70
N SER A 15 1.39 17.68 -8.27
CA SER A 15 2.83 17.94 -8.45
C SER A 15 3.71 16.87 -7.81
N ASP A 16 3.11 16.03 -6.97
CA ASP A 16 3.79 15.12 -6.07
C ASP A 16 4.03 13.78 -6.76
N LEU A 17 5.25 13.28 -6.63
CA LEU A 17 5.72 12.01 -7.18
C LEU A 17 5.74 10.95 -6.07
N ASP A 18 4.89 9.94 -6.18
CA ASP A 18 4.95 8.75 -5.33
C ASP A 18 5.95 7.74 -5.91
N ILE A 19 6.97 7.39 -5.13
CA ILE A 19 7.99 6.40 -5.50
C ILE A 19 7.86 5.19 -4.58
N LEU A 20 7.66 4.02 -5.19
CA LEU A 20 7.78 2.74 -4.52
C LEU A 20 9.02 2.01 -5.02
N PHE A 21 9.91 1.66 -4.11
CA PHE A 21 11.18 1.04 -4.44
C PHE A 21 11.60 -0.01 -3.40
N THR A 22 12.54 -0.85 -3.80
CA THR A 22 13.20 -1.82 -2.92
C THR A 22 14.71 -1.67 -3.06
N VAL A 23 15.44 -1.75 -1.96
CA VAL A 23 16.92 -1.64 -1.96
C VAL A 23 17.52 -3.03 -1.82
N SER A 24 18.25 -3.48 -2.84
CA SER A 24 18.96 -4.76 -2.83
C SER A 24 20.20 -4.68 -1.94
N ARG A 25 20.50 -5.77 -1.23
CA ARG A 25 21.77 -5.96 -0.54
C ARG A 25 22.80 -6.37 -1.59
N GLY A 26 23.93 -5.66 -1.67
CA GLY A 26 24.98 -5.91 -2.68
C GLY A 26 25.69 -7.27 -2.54
N ASP A 27 25.36 -8.04 -1.52
CA ASP A 27 25.91 -9.36 -1.19
C ASP A 27 24.99 -10.52 -1.60
N SER A 28 24.00 -10.25 -2.45
CA SER A 28 22.99 -11.22 -2.90
C SER A 28 22.08 -11.79 -1.79
N ARG A 29 22.10 -11.24 -0.56
CA ARG A 29 21.24 -11.70 0.55
C ARG A 29 19.81 -11.16 0.50
N GLY A 30 19.32 -10.79 -0.68
CA GLY A 30 17.99 -10.22 -0.90
C GLY A 30 17.94 -8.72 -0.64
N TYR A 31 16.84 -8.23 -0.04
CA TYR A 31 16.55 -6.79 0.10
C TYR A 31 16.59 -6.32 1.56
N TYR A 32 16.86 -5.04 1.77
CA TYR A 32 16.77 -4.43 3.09
C TYR A 32 15.32 -4.35 3.58
N ARG A 33 15.12 -4.42 4.90
CA ARG A 33 13.80 -4.20 5.51
C ARG A 33 13.38 -2.73 5.33
N PRO A 34 12.11 -2.44 5.04
CA PRO A 34 11.65 -1.06 4.81
C PRO A 34 12.00 -0.07 5.93
N ASN A 35 11.86 -0.48 7.20
CA ASN A 35 12.14 0.40 8.34
C ASN A 35 13.62 0.79 8.45
N PHE A 36 14.54 -0.10 8.06
CA PHE A 36 15.97 0.24 8.01
C PHE A 36 16.26 1.31 6.94
N ILE A 37 15.64 1.18 5.77
CA ILE A 37 15.79 2.16 4.69
C ILE A 37 15.15 3.50 5.05
N ARG A 38 13.95 3.50 5.65
CA ARG A 38 13.31 4.73 6.14
C ARG A 38 14.22 5.47 7.12
N GLN A 39 14.72 4.78 8.14
CA GLN A 39 15.59 5.40 9.15
C GLN A 39 16.84 6.01 8.51
N ARG A 40 17.42 5.33 7.50
CA ARG A 40 18.57 5.86 6.78
C ARG A 40 18.22 7.07 5.91
N LEU A 41 17.05 7.09 5.27
CA LEU A 41 16.59 8.24 4.48
C LEU A 41 16.29 9.46 5.37
N GLU A 42 15.61 9.25 6.51
CA GLU A 42 15.29 10.32 7.46
C GLU A 42 16.55 11.02 7.97
N GLN A 43 17.65 10.29 8.15
CA GLN A 43 18.94 10.84 8.59
C GLN A 43 19.63 11.71 7.54
N ASN A 44 19.32 11.55 6.25
CA ASN A 44 19.99 12.26 5.16
C ASN A 44 18.97 13.05 4.31
N ILE A 45 17.81 13.37 4.90
CA ILE A 45 16.68 13.96 4.17
C ILE A 45 17.00 15.36 3.63
N VAL A 46 17.84 16.11 4.34
CA VAL A 46 18.28 17.46 3.95
C VAL A 46 19.20 17.39 2.74
N GLU A 47 20.26 16.59 2.83
CA GLU A 47 21.21 16.38 1.73
C GLU A 47 20.51 15.87 0.47
N LEU A 48 19.60 14.91 0.62
CA LEU A 48 18.83 14.39 -0.50
C LEU A 48 17.91 15.45 -1.12
N ALA A 49 17.31 16.32 -0.30
CA ALA A 49 16.49 17.42 -0.80
C ALA A 49 17.33 18.48 -1.53
N ASP A 50 18.51 18.81 -1.01
CA ASP A 50 19.43 19.76 -1.62
C ASP A 50 19.96 19.25 -2.97
N ASP A 51 20.35 17.98 -3.04
CA ASP A 51 20.90 17.37 -4.25
C ASP A 51 19.84 17.19 -5.36
N THR A 52 18.61 16.87 -4.98
CA THR A 52 17.54 16.57 -5.95
C THR A 52 16.61 17.75 -6.23
N GLY A 53 16.64 18.79 -5.38
CA GLY A 53 15.65 19.86 -5.37
C GLY A 53 14.23 19.39 -5.01
N LEU A 54 14.07 18.17 -4.51
CA LEU A 54 12.77 17.59 -4.16
C LEU A 54 12.49 17.72 -2.67
N GLN A 55 11.24 18.02 -2.33
CA GLN A 55 10.77 17.96 -0.96
C GLN A 55 10.14 16.59 -0.68
N ILE A 56 10.68 15.87 0.31
CA ILE A 56 10.08 14.62 0.77
C ILE A 56 8.89 14.94 1.68
N ILE A 57 7.68 14.73 1.17
CA ILE A 57 6.43 15.02 1.89
C ILE A 57 6.14 13.94 2.94
N SER A 58 6.30 12.67 2.58
CA SER A 58 6.08 11.56 3.52
C SER A 58 6.87 10.31 3.14
N LEU A 59 7.29 9.53 4.14
CA LEU A 59 7.90 8.22 3.97
C LEU A 59 7.00 7.16 4.60
N THR A 60 6.27 6.39 3.78
CA THR A 60 5.32 5.38 4.27
C THR A 60 5.85 3.95 4.08
N THR A 61 6.20 3.26 5.18
CA THR A 61 6.68 1.88 5.17
C THR A 61 5.65 0.88 5.68
N GLU A 62 4.75 1.27 6.57
CA GLU A 62 3.80 0.35 7.23
C GLU A 62 2.36 0.75 6.91
N VAL A 63 1.62 -0.19 6.31
CA VAL A 63 0.15 -0.08 6.25
C VAL A 63 -0.44 -0.84 7.43
N CYS A 64 0.03 -2.07 7.65
CA CYS A 64 -0.35 -2.89 8.79
C CYS A 64 0.27 -2.42 10.10
N ARG A 65 -0.54 -1.69 10.88
CA ARG A 65 -0.28 -1.36 12.29
C ARG A 65 -1.20 -2.18 13.20
N ARG A 66 -0.88 -2.23 14.50
CA ARG A 66 -1.60 -3.07 15.50
C ARG A 66 -3.09 -2.80 15.58
N ASP A 67 -3.52 -1.58 15.23
CA ASP A 67 -4.90 -1.13 15.30
C ASP A 67 -5.69 -1.45 14.02
N VAL A 68 -5.03 -1.76 12.90
CA VAL A 68 -5.70 -1.93 11.60
C VAL A 68 -6.68 -3.09 11.61
N CYS A 69 -6.26 -4.25 12.11
CA CYS A 69 -7.12 -5.43 12.27
C CYS A 69 -7.35 -5.71 13.75
N VAL A 70 -8.59 -5.63 14.22
CA VAL A 70 -8.93 -5.76 15.63
C VAL A 70 -8.79 -7.21 16.11
N LYS A 71 -9.39 -8.15 15.37
CA LYS A 71 -9.35 -9.60 15.65
C LYS A 71 -8.85 -10.41 14.46
N GLY A 72 -7.70 -10.03 13.92
CA GLY A 72 -7.15 -10.71 12.74
C GLY A 72 -5.65 -10.49 12.53
N GLU A 73 -5.11 -11.19 11.55
CA GLU A 73 -3.77 -10.95 11.01
C GLU A 73 -3.88 -9.89 9.90
N CYS A 74 -3.10 -8.81 10.02
CA CYS A 74 -3.02 -7.80 8.97
C CYS A 74 -1.97 -8.20 7.95
N ARG A 75 -2.33 -8.17 6.67
CA ARG A 75 -1.41 -8.36 5.54
C ARG A 75 -1.35 -7.13 4.67
N ASP A 76 -0.15 -6.60 4.48
CA ASP A 76 0.12 -5.54 3.52
C ASP A 76 -0.13 -6.07 2.09
N ARG A 77 -0.80 -5.26 1.28
CA ARG A 77 -1.07 -5.54 -0.13
C ARG A 77 -0.58 -4.38 -0.98
N LEU A 78 0.09 -4.70 -2.08
CA LEU A 78 0.50 -3.75 -3.11
C LEU A 78 -0.21 -4.11 -4.40
N TYR A 79 -0.94 -3.17 -4.94
CA TYR A 79 -1.57 -3.29 -6.26
C TYR A 79 -0.84 -2.40 -7.25
N LEU A 80 -0.46 -2.99 -8.39
CA LEU A 80 0.07 -2.28 -9.55
C LEU A 80 -1.00 -2.31 -10.62
N ASP A 81 -1.41 -1.14 -11.07
CA ASP A 81 -2.39 -0.97 -12.14
C ASP A 81 -1.65 -0.81 -13.46
N ASP A 82 -1.35 -1.95 -14.10
CA ASP A 82 -0.61 -1.98 -15.37
C ASP A 82 -1.43 -1.41 -16.54
N ALA A 83 -2.74 -1.17 -16.36
CA ALA A 83 -3.56 -0.50 -17.36
C ALA A 83 -3.48 1.03 -17.27
N ALA A 84 -3.06 1.58 -16.11
CA ALA A 84 -2.98 3.00 -15.85
C ALA A 84 -1.54 3.44 -15.55
N TYR A 85 -0.83 3.91 -16.57
CA TYR A 85 0.50 4.49 -16.42
C TYR A 85 0.42 5.98 -16.10
N VAL A 86 1.19 6.42 -15.11
CA VAL A 86 1.47 7.82 -14.86
C VAL A 86 2.74 8.20 -15.63
N ARG A 87 2.68 9.33 -16.33
CA ARG A 87 3.82 9.92 -17.04
C ARG A 87 4.39 11.06 -16.21
N TYR A 88 5.65 10.94 -15.83
CA TYR A 88 6.42 11.98 -15.18
C TYR A 88 7.37 12.60 -16.21
N ASN A 89 7.38 13.92 -16.29
CA ASN A 89 8.32 14.64 -17.15
C ASN A 89 9.40 15.24 -16.24
N ILE A 90 10.65 14.88 -16.47
CA ILE A 90 11.79 15.41 -15.75
C ILE A 90 12.73 15.98 -16.82
N ASN A 91 12.92 17.30 -16.80
CA ASN A 91 13.58 18.02 -17.88
C ASN A 91 12.92 17.68 -19.24
N ASP A 92 13.67 17.10 -20.17
CA ASP A 92 13.18 16.65 -21.49
C ASP A 92 12.90 15.13 -21.57
N GLU A 93 13.05 14.41 -20.45
CA GLU A 93 12.82 12.98 -20.37
C GLU A 93 11.43 12.66 -19.81
N SER A 94 10.83 11.59 -20.32
CA SER A 94 9.52 11.12 -19.88
C SER A 94 9.62 9.71 -19.34
N PHE A 95 9.31 9.56 -18.06
CA PHE A 95 9.27 8.29 -17.37
C PHE A 95 7.82 7.84 -17.23
N TYR A 96 7.56 6.57 -17.50
CA TYR A 96 6.25 5.94 -17.32
C TYR A 96 6.35 4.94 -16.18
N ALA A 97 5.45 5.05 -15.21
CA ALA A 97 5.34 4.08 -14.13
C ALA A 97 3.88 3.64 -13.98
N PRO A 98 3.60 2.35 -13.71
CA PRO A 98 2.27 1.92 -13.31
C PRO A 98 1.82 2.70 -12.07
N ARG A 99 0.55 3.11 -12.05
CA ARG A 99 -0.03 3.61 -10.81
C ARG A 99 -0.01 2.49 -9.78
N HIS A 100 0.44 2.78 -8.58
CA HIS A 100 0.47 1.81 -7.50
C HIS A 100 -0.39 2.27 -6.34
N THR A 101 -0.89 1.32 -5.55
CA THR A 101 -1.62 1.61 -4.33
C THR A 101 -1.25 0.57 -3.28
N ARG A 102 -0.80 1.04 -2.13
CA ARG A 102 -0.62 0.21 -0.95
C ARG A 102 -1.90 0.20 -0.12
N THR A 103 -2.33 -0.98 0.29
CA THR A 103 -3.50 -1.19 1.14
C THR A 103 -3.23 -2.38 2.06
N PHE A 104 -4.24 -2.78 2.81
CA PHE A 104 -4.18 -3.92 3.71
C PHE A 104 -5.35 -4.87 3.47
N GLU A 105 -5.18 -6.09 3.94
CA GLU A 105 -6.22 -7.09 4.06
C GLU A 105 -6.14 -7.68 5.47
N CYS A 106 -7.29 -7.77 6.15
CA CYS A 106 -7.36 -8.43 7.44
C CYS A 106 -7.88 -9.87 7.27
N ILE A 107 -7.07 -10.84 7.71
CA ILE A 107 -7.50 -12.23 7.83
C ILE A 107 -8.09 -12.40 9.22
N CYS A 108 -9.42 -12.42 9.28
CA CYS A 108 -10.15 -12.48 10.55
C CYS A 108 -10.03 -13.84 11.20
N ARG A 109 -9.90 -13.84 12.54
CA ARG A 109 -10.07 -15.04 13.35
C ARG A 109 -11.51 -15.50 13.28
N GLU A 110 -11.73 -16.78 13.52
CA GLU A 110 -13.05 -17.37 13.55
C GLU A 110 -14.00 -16.62 14.51
N GLY A 111 -15.25 -16.40 14.08
CA GLY A 111 -16.24 -15.63 14.84
C GLY A 111 -16.11 -14.11 14.69
N PHE A 112 -15.23 -13.60 13.81
CA PHE A 112 -15.12 -12.17 13.49
C PHE A 112 -15.08 -11.94 11.97
N GLY A 113 -15.56 -10.77 11.55
CA GLY A 113 -15.55 -10.32 10.17
C GLY A 113 -15.63 -8.80 10.05
N GLY A 114 -15.96 -8.33 8.86
CA GLY A 114 -15.79 -6.93 8.47
C GLY A 114 -14.37 -6.64 7.98
N LYS A 115 -14.17 -5.50 7.32
CA LYS A 115 -12.87 -5.12 6.72
C LYS A 115 -11.73 -5.07 7.74
N ARG A 116 -12.04 -4.83 9.02
CA ARG A 116 -11.08 -4.73 10.13
C ARG A 116 -11.23 -5.83 11.19
N CYS A 117 -12.03 -6.86 10.94
CA CYS A 117 -12.31 -7.92 11.91
C CYS A 117 -12.85 -7.40 13.25
N ASP A 118 -13.65 -6.34 13.18
CA ASP A 118 -14.27 -5.62 14.29
C ASP A 118 -15.74 -6.00 14.50
N VAL A 119 -16.31 -6.76 13.57
CA VAL A 119 -17.69 -7.25 13.65
C VAL A 119 -17.70 -8.69 14.14
N PRO A 120 -18.31 -9.01 15.30
CA PRO A 120 -18.51 -10.40 15.69
C PRO A 120 -19.51 -11.07 14.72
N ILE A 121 -19.16 -12.25 14.23
CA ILE A 121 -20.03 -13.09 13.40
C ILE A 121 -20.58 -14.20 14.28
N ASP A 122 -21.90 -14.22 14.41
CA ASP A 122 -22.61 -15.31 15.08
C ASP A 122 -22.61 -16.56 14.20
N LYS A 123 -22.03 -17.65 14.71
CA LYS A 123 -22.02 -18.96 14.05
C LYS A 123 -23.42 -19.52 13.84
N CYS A 124 -24.41 -19.07 14.64
CA CYS A 124 -25.79 -19.53 14.61
C CYS A 124 -26.65 -19.00 13.46
N SER A 125 -26.10 -18.15 12.58
CA SER A 125 -26.87 -17.56 11.48
C SER A 125 -26.99 -18.47 10.25
N LYS A 126 -26.16 -19.52 10.12
CA LYS A 126 -26.17 -20.44 8.98
C LYS A 126 -26.78 -21.81 9.27
N GLU A 127 -26.70 -22.29 10.52
CA GLU A 127 -27.29 -23.56 10.93
C GLU A 127 -27.95 -23.38 12.29
N GLN A 128 -29.13 -23.96 12.47
CA GLN A 128 -29.96 -23.84 13.67
C GLN A 128 -29.17 -24.30 14.89
N CYS A 129 -28.72 -23.35 15.73
CA CYS A 129 -28.02 -23.71 16.96
C CYS A 129 -28.95 -24.41 17.96
N THR A 130 -28.49 -25.56 18.46
CA THR A 130 -29.02 -26.16 19.70
C THR A 130 -28.69 -25.25 20.87
N ARG A 131 -29.62 -25.10 21.82
CA ARG A 131 -29.72 -24.03 22.85
C ARG A 131 -28.52 -23.80 23.79
N ASP A 132 -27.42 -24.53 23.65
CA ASP A 132 -26.30 -24.51 24.61
C ASP A 132 -25.06 -23.72 24.16
N GLU A 133 -25.02 -23.18 22.93
CA GLU A 133 -23.88 -22.40 22.40
C GLU A 133 -24.12 -20.88 22.31
N VAL A 134 -25.03 -20.33 23.11
CA VAL A 134 -25.23 -18.88 23.17
C VAL A 134 -24.19 -18.25 24.11
N ILE A 135 -23.23 -17.49 23.56
CA ILE A 135 -22.36 -16.63 24.37
C ILE A 135 -23.24 -15.58 25.04
N ARG A 136 -23.44 -15.73 26.36
CA ARG A 136 -24.11 -14.72 27.18
C ARG A 136 -23.30 -13.44 27.16
N LYS A 137 -23.96 -12.35 26.79
CA LYS A 137 -23.44 -10.99 26.76
C LYS A 137 -23.09 -10.50 28.17
#